data_AF-A0A329VRR3-F1
#
_entry.id   AF-A0A329VRR3-F1
#
_cell.length_a   1.000
_cell.length_b   1.000
_cell.length_c   1.000
_cell.angle_alpha   90.00
_cell.angle_beta   90.00
_cell.angle_gamma   90.00
#
_symmetry.space_group_name_H-M   'P 1'
#
loop_
_entity.id
_entity.type
_entity.pdbx_description
1 polymer ?
#
loop_
_entity_poly.entity_id
_entity_poly.type
_entity_poly.pdbx_seq_one_letter_code
_entity_poly.pdbx_strand_id
1 'polypeptide(L)'
;MQLEIHRVYISQNFRPLPITLKEFIDPFNKLNNNDILRVMHLFELDFISEIDFNYYLVEGFENYLKLSGGQWQRILMSKSYLNCLSYDLVLLDEINSSLDSNGDNLFYMLINYLNSRTTKK
;
A
#
# COMPACT_ATOMS: atom_id res chain seq x y z
N MET A 1 -26.67 -7.89 -16.97
CA MET A 1 -25.33 -8.26 -16.45
C MET A 1 -24.73 -6.98 -15.87
N GLN A 2 -24.66 -6.87 -14.55
CA GLN A 2 -24.17 -5.66 -13.88
C GLN A 2 -22.64 -5.74 -13.84
N LEU A 3 -21.97 -4.76 -14.45
CA LEU A 3 -20.51 -4.65 -14.35
C LEU A 3 -20.17 -4.26 -12.91
N GLU A 4 -19.54 -5.16 -12.17
CA GLU A 4 -19.01 -4.87 -10.85
C GLU A 4 -17.67 -4.16 -11.05
N ILE A 5 -17.61 -2.87 -10.70
CA ILE A 5 -16.39 -2.06 -10.80
C ILE A 5 -15.69 -2.14 -9.45
N HIS A 6 -14.51 -2.73 -9.40
CA HIS A 6 -13.69 -2.82 -8.20
C HIS A 6 -12.92 -1.50 -8.01
N ARG A 7 -13.19 -0.79 -6.92
CA ARG A 7 -12.61 0.54 -6.65
C ARG A 7 -11.83 0.51 -5.35
N VAL A 8 -10.69 1.21 -5.33
CA VAL A 8 -9.94 1.45 -4.10
C VAL A 8 -9.80 2.96 -3.88
N TYR A 9 -10.05 3.40 -2.65
CA TYR A 9 -9.83 4.77 -2.19
C TYR A 9 -8.80 4.76 -1.08
N ILE A 10 -7.80 5.63 -1.19
CA ILE A 10 -6.73 5.80 -0.22
C ILE A 10 -6.78 7.24 0.26
N SER A 11 -7.14 7.41 1.53
CA SER A 11 -7.26 8.70 2.18
C SER A 11 -5.93 9.16 2.77
N GLN A 12 -5.71 10.49 2.77
CA GLN A 12 -4.67 11.15 3.56
C GLN A 12 -4.75 10.79 5.05
N ASN A 13 -5.96 10.73 5.61
CA ASN A 13 -6.21 10.49 7.03
C ASN A 13 -6.53 9.01 7.29
N PHE A 14 -5.70 8.11 6.75
CA PHE A 14 -5.88 6.67 6.92
C PHE A 14 -5.88 6.27 8.41
N ARG A 15 -6.88 5.50 8.82
CA ARG A 15 -6.96 4.91 10.15
C ARG A 15 -6.84 3.39 10.03
N PRO A 16 -5.75 2.78 10.52
CA PRO A 16 -5.58 1.35 10.45
C PRO A 16 -6.64 0.61 11.26
N LEU A 17 -7.12 -0.50 10.70
CA LEU A 17 -7.89 -1.49 11.43
C LEU A 17 -6.93 -2.35 12.27
N PRO A 18 -7.40 -2.97 13.37
CA PRO A 18 -6.59 -3.85 14.22
C PRO A 18 -6.32 -5.19 13.52
N ILE A 19 -5.53 -5.14 12.46
CA ILE A 19 -5.12 -6.28 11.64
C ILE A 19 -3.61 -6.26 11.45
N THR A 20 -3.08 -7.41 11.09
CA THR A 20 -1.66 -7.59 10.80
C THR A 20 -1.26 -6.94 9.47
N LEU A 21 0.04 -6.71 9.28
CA LEU A 21 0.57 -6.22 8.01
C LEU A 21 0.24 -7.17 6.85
N LYS A 22 0.28 -8.49 7.05
CA LYS A 22 -0.11 -9.47 6.02
C LYS A 22 -1.55 -9.27 5.59
N GLU A 23 -2.47 -9.23 6.55
CA GLU A 23 -3.91 -9.07 6.29
C GLU A 23 -4.21 -7.72 5.64
N PHE A 24 -3.48 -6.68 6.03
CA PHE A 24 -3.63 -5.37 5.41
C PHE A 24 -3.21 -5.37 3.94
N ILE A 25 -2.04 -5.95 3.61
CA ILE A 25 -1.52 -5.98 2.24
C ILE A 25 -2.34 -6.94 1.35
N ASP A 26 -2.59 -8.14 1.86
CA ASP A 26 -3.15 -9.28 1.14
C ASP A 26 -4.26 -9.97 1.96
N PRO A 27 -5.43 -9.33 2.09
CA PRO A 27 -6.52 -9.83 2.96
C PRO A 27 -7.11 -11.17 2.50
N PHE A 28 -6.84 -11.60 1.27
CA PHE A 28 -7.34 -12.86 0.71
C PHE A 28 -6.23 -13.90 0.50
N ASN A 29 -5.02 -13.63 0.99
CA ASN A 29 -3.84 -14.50 0.87
C ASN A 29 -3.58 -14.99 -0.57
N LYS A 30 -3.72 -14.09 -1.56
CA LYS A 30 -3.55 -14.40 -2.99
C LYS A 30 -2.14 -14.11 -3.50
N LEU A 31 -1.36 -13.31 -2.77
CA LEU A 31 -0.06 -12.83 -3.21
C LEU A 31 1.08 -13.68 -2.61
N ASN A 32 2.11 -13.91 -3.42
CA ASN A 32 3.34 -14.56 -2.96
C ASN A 32 4.10 -13.62 -2.01
N ASN A 33 4.57 -14.14 -0.87
CA ASN A 33 5.34 -13.36 0.09
C ASN A 33 6.62 -12.75 -0.52
N ASN A 34 7.28 -13.44 -1.45
CA ASN A 34 8.47 -12.90 -2.13
C ASN A 34 8.13 -11.69 -3.00
N ASP A 35 6.96 -11.68 -3.64
CA ASP A 35 6.50 -10.51 -4.42
C ASP A 35 6.17 -9.35 -3.49
N ILE A 36 5.53 -9.62 -2.35
CA ILE A 36 5.26 -8.61 -1.31
C ILE A 36 6.58 -8.00 -0.83
N LEU A 37 7.56 -8.81 -0.43
CA LEU A 37 8.87 -8.34 0.05
C LEU A 37 9.60 -7.50 -1.00
N ARG A 38 9.60 -7.96 -2.27
CA ARG A 38 10.21 -7.21 -3.38
C ARG A 38 9.56 -5.84 -3.56
N VAL A 39 8.24 -5.75 -3.49
CA VAL A 39 7.54 -4.46 -3.63
C VAL A 39 7.74 -3.60 -2.39
N MET A 40 7.79 -4.17 -1.19
CA MET A 40 8.14 -3.43 0.02
C MET A 40 9.53 -2.80 -0.09
N HIS A 41 10.52 -3.55 -0.58
CA HIS A 41 11.86 -3.03 -0.87
C HIS A 41 11.82 -1.87 -1.87
N LEU A 42 11.05 -2.01 -2.97
CA LEU A 42 10.88 -0.95 -3.97
C LEU A 42 10.35 0.37 -3.39
N PHE A 43 9.52 0.31 -2.35
CA PHE A 43 8.97 1.49 -1.66
C PHE A 43 9.76 1.89 -0.40
N GLU A 44 10.95 1.34 -0.22
CA GLU A 44 11.89 1.59 0.88
C GLU A 44 11.29 1.28 2.25
N LEU A 45 10.53 0.19 2.31
CA LEU A 45 9.94 -0.34 3.53
C LEU A 45 10.82 -1.46 4.11
N ASP A 46 12.13 -1.44 3.88
CA ASP A 46 13.04 -2.50 4.33
C ASP A 46 13.07 -2.67 5.84
N PHE A 47 12.96 -1.54 6.55
CA PHE A 47 12.81 -1.55 8.00
C PHE A 47 11.56 -2.32 8.46
N ILE A 48 10.58 -2.58 7.59
CA ILE A 48 9.40 -3.43 7.84
C ILE A 48 9.53 -4.80 7.17
N SER A 49 10.26 -4.94 6.06
CA SER A 49 10.41 -6.24 5.39
C SER A 49 11.31 -7.20 6.17
N GLU A 50 12.25 -6.65 6.98
CA GLU A 50 12.95 -7.39 8.03
C GLU A 50 12.04 -7.74 9.23
N ILE A 51 10.85 -7.15 9.28
CA ILE A 51 9.85 -7.34 10.33
C ILE A 51 8.84 -8.41 9.90
N ASP A 52 8.41 -9.19 10.88
CA ASP A 52 7.40 -10.23 10.70
C ASP A 52 6.09 -9.62 10.16
N PHE A 53 5.51 -10.24 9.13
CA PHE A 53 4.21 -9.84 8.60
C PHE A 53 3.06 -9.92 9.62
N ASN A 54 3.28 -10.61 10.75
CA ASN A 54 2.32 -10.74 11.84
C ASN A 54 2.23 -9.51 12.76
N TYR A 55 3.03 -8.46 12.56
CA TYR A 55 2.91 -7.25 13.36
C TYR A 55 1.58 -6.55 13.10
N TYR A 56 0.95 -6.08 14.18
CA TYR A 56 -0.27 -5.28 14.10
C TYR A 56 0.06 -3.85 13.69
N LEU A 57 -0.83 -3.24 12.91
CA LEU A 57 -0.66 -1.86 12.46
C LEU A 57 -1.36 -0.82 13.35
N VAL A 58 -1.91 -1.25 14.48
CA VAL A 58 -2.62 -0.40 15.45
C VAL A 58 -1.93 -0.49 16.80
N GLU A 59 -1.71 0.66 17.42
CA GLU A 59 -1.17 0.75 18.78
C GLU A 59 -2.11 0.07 19.79
N GLY A 60 -1.54 -0.59 20.81
CA GLY A 60 -2.29 -1.29 21.85
C GLY A 60 -2.39 -2.81 21.70
N PHE A 61 -1.85 -3.37 20.60
CA PHE A 61 -1.68 -4.81 20.42
C PHE A 61 -0.24 -5.23 20.77
N GLU A 62 -0.06 -6.47 21.22
CA GLU A 62 1.29 -7.06 21.33
C GLU A 62 1.92 -7.13 19.92
N ASN A 63 3.20 -6.77 19.81
CA ASN A 63 3.93 -6.69 18.54
C ASN A 63 3.28 -5.72 17.53
N TYR A 64 2.98 -4.49 17.95
CA TYR A 64 2.53 -3.45 17.03
C TYR A 64 3.70 -2.69 16.38
N LEU A 65 3.48 -2.22 15.15
CA LEU A 65 4.38 -1.33 14.42
C LEU A 65 3.93 0.11 14.55
N LYS A 66 4.78 0.96 15.15
CA LYS A 66 4.58 2.41 15.14
C LYS A 66 5.14 2.98 13.85
N LEU A 67 4.26 3.49 12.99
CA LEU A 67 4.61 4.04 11.70
C LEU A 67 4.42 5.56 11.67
N SER A 68 5.37 6.27 11.07
CA SER A 68 5.22 7.69 10.73
C SER A 68 4.21 7.89 9.58
N GLY A 69 3.76 9.13 9.35
CA GLY A 69 2.86 9.45 8.24
C GLY A 69 3.44 9.06 6.87
N GLY A 70 4.72 9.35 6.62
CA GLY A 70 5.40 8.97 5.38
C GLY A 70 5.57 7.45 5.22
N GLN A 71 5.84 6.73 6.31
CA GLN A 71 5.90 5.26 6.28
C GLN A 71 4.54 4.65 5.94
N TRP A 72 3.46 5.18 6.52
CA TRP A 72 2.09 4.80 6.19
C TRP A 72 1.76 5.02 4.71
N GLN A 73 2.10 6.20 4.18
CA GLN A 73 1.91 6.53 2.78
C GLN A 73 2.68 5.56 1.86
N ARG A 74 3.90 5.19 2.23
CA ARG A 74 4.69 4.17 1.49
C ARG A 74 4.05 2.78 1.52
N ILE A 75 3.46 2.34 2.64
CA ILE A 75 2.70 1.07 2.69
C ILE A 75 1.46 1.14 1.80
N LEU A 76 0.74 2.27 1.80
CA LEU A 76 -0.42 2.47 0.94
C LEU A 76 -0.05 2.47 -0.55
N MET A 77 1.07 3.10 -0.91
CA MET A 77 1.63 3.06 -2.26
C MET A 77 2.03 1.63 -2.67
N SER A 78 2.73 0.89 -1.81
CA SER A 78 3.15 -0.49 -2.08
C SER A 78 1.94 -1.42 -2.25
N LYS A 79 0.91 -1.27 -1.41
CA LYS A 79 -0.36 -1.99 -1.54
C LYS A 79 -1.07 -1.66 -2.85
N SER A 80 -1.05 -0.40 -3.29
CA SER A 80 -1.63 0.03 -4.56
C SER A 80 -0.91 -0.61 -5.75
N TYR A 81 0.42 -0.66 -5.69
CA TYR A 81 1.25 -1.29 -6.70
C TYR A 81 0.96 -2.80 -6.81
N LEU A 82 0.92 -3.50 -5.67
CA LEU A 82 0.65 -4.95 -5.62
C LEU A 82 -0.76 -5.31 -6.13
N ASN A 83 -1.76 -4.51 -5.77
CA ASN A 83 -3.16 -4.83 -6.04
C ASN A 83 -3.74 -4.16 -7.29
N CYS A 84 -2.94 -3.41 -8.08
CA CYS A 84 -3.45 -2.64 -9.20
C CYS A 84 -4.17 -3.51 -10.26
N LEU A 85 -3.85 -4.80 -10.35
CA LEU A 85 -4.50 -5.73 -11.27
C LEU A 85 -5.91 -6.12 -10.85
N SER A 86 -6.29 -5.83 -9.60
CA SER A 86 -7.59 -6.21 -9.02
C SER A 86 -8.59 -5.05 -8.93
N TYR A 87 -8.19 -3.83 -9.32
CA TYR A 87 -9.03 -2.64 -9.22
C TYR A 87 -9.12 -1.90 -10.56
N ASP A 88 -10.35 -1.58 -10.96
CA ASP A 88 -10.67 -0.80 -12.16
C ASP A 88 -10.45 0.70 -11.95
N LEU A 89 -10.50 1.16 -10.70
CA LEU A 89 -10.30 2.56 -10.33
C LEU A 89 -9.54 2.68 -9.01
N VAL A 90 -8.47 3.48 -9.03
CA VAL A 90 -7.66 3.82 -7.86
C VAL A 90 -7.80 5.33 -7.61
N LEU A 91 -8.32 5.70 -6.45
CA LEU A 91 -8.43 7.09 -5.99
C LEU A 91 -7.40 7.33 -4.87
N LEU A 92 -6.52 8.30 -5.10
CA LEU A 92 -5.45 8.66 -4.18
C LEU A 92 -5.68 10.10 -3.72
N ASP A 93 -5.89 10.29 -2.43
CA ASP A 93 -6.20 11.58 -1.82
C ASP A 93 -5.01 12.06 -0.98
N GLU A 94 -4.24 12.99 -1.55
CA GLU A 94 -3.04 13.60 -0.94
C GLU A 94 -2.07 12.60 -0.29
N ILE A 95 -1.88 11.42 -0.91
CA ILE A 95 -1.02 10.36 -0.36
C ILE A 95 0.48 10.70 -0.39
N ASN A 96 0.85 11.90 -0.83
CA ASN A 96 2.21 12.42 -0.86
C ASN A 96 2.46 13.52 0.20
N SER A 97 1.47 13.88 1.01
CA SER A 97 1.56 15.02 1.94
C SER A 97 2.58 14.86 3.07
N SER A 98 3.08 13.64 3.32
CA SER A 98 4.04 13.33 4.37
C SER A 98 5.28 12.60 3.84
N LEU A 99 5.48 12.62 2.51
CA LEU A 99 6.66 12.06 1.86
C LEU A 99 7.82 13.07 1.87
N ASP A 100 9.04 12.54 1.88
CA ASP A 100 10.25 13.28 1.58
C ASP A 100 10.50 13.33 0.07
N SER A 101 11.55 14.03 -0.36
CA SER A 101 11.88 14.20 -1.79
C SER A 101 12.06 12.87 -2.53
N ASN A 102 12.53 11.83 -1.84
CA ASN A 102 12.66 10.52 -2.42
C ASN A 102 11.32 9.78 -2.49
N GLY A 103 10.47 9.91 -1.46
CA GLY A 103 9.10 9.45 -1.49
C GLY A 103 8.29 10.05 -2.64
N ASP A 104 8.49 11.34 -2.96
CA ASP A 104 7.86 11.98 -4.12
C ASP A 104 8.23 11.28 -5.44
N ASN A 105 9.49 10.88 -5.62
CA ASN A 105 9.92 10.14 -6.81
C ASN A 105 9.20 8.78 -6.93
N LEU A 106 9.04 8.08 -5.80
CA LEU A 106 8.30 6.82 -5.74
C LEU A 106 6.81 7.02 -6.02
N PHE A 107 6.23 8.13 -5.55
CA PHE A 107 4.86 8.51 -5.88
C PHE A 107 4.69 8.72 -7.38
N TYR A 108 5.54 9.50 -8.04
CA TYR A 108 5.49 9.70 -9.49
C TYR A 108 5.68 8.39 -10.26
N MET A 109 6.60 7.52 -9.81
CA MET A 109 6.78 6.19 -10.37
C MET A 109 5.48 5.36 -10.27
N LEU A 110 4.80 5.37 -9.12
CA LEU A 110 3.53 4.68 -8.92
C LEU A 110 2.45 5.23 -9.85
N ILE A 111 2.28 6.56 -9.94
CA ILE A 111 1.28 7.18 -10.81
C ILE A 111 1.52 6.80 -12.27
N ASN A 112 2.77 6.86 -12.74
CA ASN A 112 3.12 6.44 -14.10
C ASN A 112 2.82 4.96 -14.35
N TYR A 113 3.13 4.11 -13.36
CA TYR A 113 2.80 2.69 -13.43
C TYR A 113 1.30 2.45 -13.51
N LEU A 114 0.50 3.07 -12.64
CA LEU A 114 -0.96 2.94 -12.63
C LEU A 114 -1.56 3.44 -13.94
N ASN A 115 -1.17 4.62 -14.43
CA ASN A 115 -1.67 5.19 -15.69
C ASN A 115 -1.41 4.27 -16.89
N SER A 116 -0.26 3.58 -16.92
CA SER A 116 0.05 2.61 -17.99
C SER A 116 -0.88 1.39 -18.01
N ARG A 117 -1.60 1.14 -16.90
CA ARG A 117 -2.46 -0.03 -16.69
C ARG A 117 -3.94 0.30 -16.67
N THR A 118 -4.33 1.47 -16.15
CA THR A 118 -5.73 1.83 -15.88
C THR A 118 -6.39 2.63 -17.00
N THR A 119 -5.69 2.93 -18.10
CA THR A 119 -6.28 3.66 -19.23
C THR A 119 -5.93 3.02 -20.57
N LYS A 120 -6.85 2.23 -21.13
CA LYS A 120 -7.05 2.20 -22.59
C LYS A 120 -8.15 3.21 -22.90
N LYS A 121 -7.80 4.27 -23.63
CA LYS A 121 -8.80 5.03 -24.38
C LYS A 121 -9.43 4.13 -25.44
#